data_AF-A0A015KSY1-F1
#
_entry.id   AF-A0A015KSY1-F1
#
_cell.length_a   1.000
_cell.length_b   1.000
_cell.length_c   1.000
_cell.angle_alpha   90.00
_cell.angle_beta   90.00
_cell.angle_gamma   90.00
#
_symmetry.space_group_name_H-M   'P 1'
#
loop_
_entity.id
_entity.type
_entity.pdbx_description
1 polymer ?
#
loop_
_entity_poly.entity_id
_entity_poly.type
_entity_poly.pdbx_seq_one_letter_code
_entity_poly.pdbx_strand_id
1 'polypeptide(L)'
;MVPASWTLRERKQREKFQAVIHDIPEDMTMATLWIDRKPCEFLMKCGASSFKIIQTSKGRRKLVAYFENWETTLRALDTPQFFVPDGKELKWC
;
A
#
# COMPACT_ATOMS: atom_id res chain seq x y z
N MET A 1 11.81 -7.13 -23.58
CA MET A 1 12.13 -6.21 -22.46
C MET A 1 11.46 -6.75 -21.21
N VAL A 2 12.23 -7.23 -20.24
CA VAL A 2 11.72 -7.77 -18.97
C VAL A 2 12.06 -6.74 -17.88
N PRO A 3 11.10 -6.17 -17.14
CA PRO A 3 11.42 -5.10 -16.21
C PRO A 3 11.76 -5.71 -14.83
N ALA A 4 13.00 -6.11 -14.58
CA ALA A 4 13.38 -6.50 -13.22
C ALA A 4 14.90 -6.60 -12.97
N SER A 5 15.62 -5.47 -12.95
CA SER A 5 16.94 -5.39 -12.34
C SER A 5 16.84 -5.30 -10.81
N TRP A 6 16.29 -6.34 -10.17
CA TRP A 6 16.24 -6.46 -8.70
C TRP A 6 16.94 -7.74 -8.27
N THR A 7 17.95 -7.61 -7.41
CA THR A 7 18.67 -8.72 -6.78
C THR A 7 17.78 -9.45 -5.76
N LEU A 8 18.09 -10.72 -5.46
CA LEU A 8 17.39 -11.51 -4.45
C LEU A 8 17.41 -10.84 -3.06
N ARG A 9 18.49 -10.11 -2.75
CA ARG A 9 18.64 -9.38 -1.48
C ARG A 9 17.65 -8.22 -1.38
N GLU A 10 17.50 -7.44 -2.45
CA GLU A 10 16.55 -6.32 -2.48
C GLU A 10 15.10 -6.80 -2.41
N ARG A 11 14.79 -7.94 -3.06
CA ARG A 11 13.46 -8.57 -2.95
C ARG A 11 13.15 -8.99 -1.52
N LYS A 12 14.08 -9.68 -0.85
CA LYS A 12 13.93 -10.05 0.57
C LYS A 12 13.81 -8.84 1.49
N GLN A 13 14.51 -7.75 1.17
CA GLN A 13 14.45 -6.53 1.98
C GLN A 13 13.11 -5.80 1.82
N ARG A 14 12.55 -5.76 0.60
CA ARG A 14 11.21 -5.21 0.36
C ARG A 14 10.10 -6.02 1.01
N GLU A 15 10.23 -7.34 1.06
CA GLU A 15 9.30 -8.20 1.80
C GLU A 15 9.30 -7.92 3.32
N LYS A 16 10.39 -7.37 3.87
CA LYS A 16 10.48 -7.04 5.31
C LYS A 16 9.71 -5.78 5.69
N PHE A 17 9.61 -4.82 4.78
CA PHE A 17 9.03 -3.50 5.04
C PHE A 17 7.73 -3.36 4.28
N GLN A 18 6.78 -4.24 4.60
CA GLN A 18 5.44 -4.22 4.04
C GLN A 18 4.42 -4.09 5.15
N ALA A 19 3.31 -3.42 4.85
CA ALA A 19 2.13 -3.44 5.68
C ALA A 19 0.89 -3.69 4.81
N VAL A 20 -0.13 -4.26 5.40
CA VAL A 20 -1.35 -4.66 4.70
C VAL A 20 -2.56 -3.98 5.32
N ILE A 21 -3.48 -3.56 4.47
CA ILE A 21 -4.85 -3.23 4.87
C ILE A 21 -5.77 -4.29 4.30
N HIS A 22 -6.55 -4.89 5.18
CA HIS A 22 -7.58 -5.85 4.80
C HIS A 22 -8.92 -5.16 4.50
N ASP A 23 -9.73 -5.81 3.67
CA ASP A 23 -11.12 -5.43 3.41
C ASP A 23 -11.27 -3.96 2.95
N ILE A 24 -10.45 -3.58 1.95
CA ILE A 24 -10.47 -2.25 1.36
C ILE A 24 -11.81 -1.95 0.63
N PRO A 25 -12.31 -0.71 0.65
CA PRO A 25 -13.57 -0.30 -0.02
C PRO A 25 -13.54 -0.49 -1.53
N GLU A 26 -14.69 -0.74 -2.17
CA GLU A 26 -14.81 -0.92 -3.63
C GLU A 26 -14.18 0.20 -4.44
N ASP A 27 -14.36 1.44 -3.96
CA ASP A 27 -13.81 2.65 -4.57
C ASP A 27 -12.28 2.77 -4.45
N MET A 28 -11.64 2.00 -3.58
CA MET A 28 -10.18 1.94 -3.49
C MET A 28 -9.63 1.03 -4.60
N THR A 29 -9.34 1.65 -5.75
CA THR A 29 -8.84 1.02 -6.97
C THR A 29 -7.48 1.61 -7.36
N MET A 30 -6.82 1.04 -8.36
CA MET A 30 -5.56 1.59 -8.88
C MET A 30 -5.73 3.04 -9.36
N ALA A 31 -6.87 3.35 -9.98
CA ALA A 31 -7.16 4.69 -10.50
C ALA A 31 -7.37 5.73 -9.38
N THR A 32 -7.96 5.34 -8.24
CA THR A 32 -8.15 6.26 -7.12
C THR A 32 -6.92 6.40 -6.23
N LEU A 33 -6.05 5.37 -6.20
CA LEU A 33 -4.76 5.44 -5.52
C LEU A 33 -3.66 6.14 -6.34
N TRP A 34 -3.81 6.20 -7.66
CA TRP A 34 -2.82 6.80 -8.56
C TRP A 34 -3.50 7.69 -9.61
N ILE A 35 -3.61 8.98 -9.29
CA ILE A 35 -4.29 10.00 -10.10
C ILE A 35 -3.24 10.92 -10.72
N ASP A 36 -3.38 11.26 -12.00
CA ASP A 36 -2.50 12.24 -12.69
C ASP A 36 -1.00 11.97 -12.53
N ARG A 37 -0.62 10.68 -12.61
CA ARG A 37 0.76 10.20 -12.45
C ARG A 37 1.36 10.45 -11.06
N LYS A 38 0.52 10.68 -10.05
CA LYS A 38 0.94 10.89 -8.67
C LYS A 38 0.18 9.95 -7.73
N PRO A 39 0.82 9.51 -6.65
CA PRO A 39 0.11 8.82 -5.58
C PRO A 39 -0.93 9.77 -4.97
N CYS A 40 -2.09 9.24 -4.62
CA CYS A 40 -3.10 10.02 -3.89
C CYS A 40 -2.61 10.39 -2.49
N GLU A 41 -3.30 11.33 -1.84
CA GLU A 41 -2.92 11.84 -0.52
C GLU A 41 -2.79 10.75 0.54
N PHE A 42 -3.63 9.71 0.46
CA PHE A 42 -3.54 8.54 1.34
C PHE A 42 -2.15 7.87 1.26
N LEU A 43 -1.66 7.58 0.05
CA LEU A 43 -0.34 6.97 -0.14
C LEU A 43 0.82 7.93 0.17
N MET A 44 0.63 9.23 -0.07
CA MET A 44 1.64 10.24 0.29
C MET A 44 1.81 10.35 1.81
N LYS A 45 0.71 10.35 2.57
CA LYS A 45 0.73 10.44 4.03
C LYS A 45 1.37 9.21 4.68
N CYS A 46 1.12 8.01 4.13
CA CYS A 46 1.73 6.80 4.66
C CYS A 46 3.23 6.69 4.37
N GLY A 47 3.71 7.32 3.30
CA GLY A 47 5.10 7.19 2.85
C GLY A 47 5.39 5.86 2.14
N ALA A 48 4.37 5.25 1.51
CA ALA A 48 4.58 4.05 0.72
C ALA A 48 5.36 4.37 -0.57
N SER A 49 6.41 3.60 -0.81
CA SER A 49 7.22 3.67 -2.04
C SER A 49 6.53 2.99 -3.23
N SER A 50 5.77 1.94 -2.96
CA SER A 50 5.00 1.19 -3.95
C SER A 50 3.86 0.44 -3.28
N PHE A 51 2.87 0.04 -4.06
CA PHE A 51 1.71 -0.67 -3.54
C PHE A 51 1.17 -1.66 -4.57
N LYS A 52 0.34 -2.59 -4.10
CA LYS A 52 -0.46 -3.47 -4.95
C LYS A 52 -1.80 -3.77 -4.28
N ILE A 53 -2.84 -3.87 -5.10
CA ILE A 53 -4.15 -4.38 -4.68
C ILE A 53 -4.20 -5.86 -5.02
N ILE A 54 -4.54 -6.70 -4.05
CA ILE A 54 -4.77 -8.14 -4.24
C ILE A 54 -6.25 -8.41 -4.01
N GLN A 55 -6.90 -8.99 -5.01
CA GLN A 55 -8.24 -9.55 -4.89
C GLN A 55 -8.15 -11.05 -4.60
N THR A 56 -8.91 -11.49 -3.62
CA THR A 56 -9.03 -12.91 -3.26
C THR A 56 -10.18 -13.56 -4.03
N SER A 57 -10.16 -14.89 -4.15
CA SER A 57 -11.24 -15.65 -4.79
C SER A 57 -12.61 -15.48 -4.13
N LYS A 58 -12.65 -15.03 -2.86
CA LYS A 58 -13.87 -14.72 -2.11
C LYS A 58 -14.37 -13.27 -2.31
N GLY A 59 -13.83 -12.53 -3.27
CA GLY A 59 -14.21 -11.14 -3.55
C GLY A 59 -13.60 -10.09 -2.60
N ARG A 60 -12.97 -10.51 -1.50
CA ARG A 60 -12.27 -9.58 -0.59
C ARG A 60 -11.03 -9.02 -1.25
N ARG A 61 -10.74 -7.74 -1.02
CA ARG A 61 -9.55 -7.05 -1.52
C ARG A 61 -8.67 -6.61 -0.36
N LYS A 62 -7.36 -6.63 -0.58
CA LYS A 62 -6.35 -6.12 0.35
C LYS A 62 -5.38 -5.20 -0.37
N LEU A 63 -4.98 -4.13 0.31
CA LEU A 63 -3.93 -3.24 -0.14
C LEU A 63 -2.63 -3.64 0.55
N VAL A 64 -1.59 -3.92 -0.21
CA VAL A 64 -0.24 -4.12 0.32
C VAL A 64 0.59 -2.91 -0.06
N ALA A 65 1.17 -2.24 0.93
CA ALA A 65 2.12 -1.15 0.73
C ALA A 65 3.53 -1.60 1.10
N TYR A 66 4.51 -1.07 0.38
CA TYR A 66 5.93 -1.30 0.59
C TYR A 66 6.62 0.00 0.98
N PHE A 67 7.43 -0.06 2.01
CA PHE A 67 8.15 1.08 2.59
C PHE A 67 9.65 0.92 2.39
N GLU A 68 10.37 2.04 2.45
CA GLU A 68 11.82 2.02 2.25
C GLU A 68 12.56 1.44 3.47
N ASN A 69 12.02 1.64 4.67
CA ASN A 69 12.66 1.24 5.91
C ASN A 69 11.65 0.89 7.01
N TRP A 70 12.16 0.33 8.10
CA TRP A 70 11.35 -0.08 9.24
C TRP A 70 10.67 1.09 9.96
N GLU A 71 11.35 2.24 10.09
CA GLU A 71 10.81 3.42 10.77
C GLU A 71 9.56 3.96 10.08
N THR A 72 9.59 4.08 8.74
CA THR A 72 8.44 4.47 7.94
C THR A 72 7.31 3.44 7.99
N THR A 73 7.66 2.16 8.07
CA THR A 73 6.68 1.06 8.25
C THR A 73 5.98 1.18 9.60
N LEU A 74 6.74 1.34 10.69
CA LEU A 74 6.21 1.54 12.04
C LEU A 74 5.30 2.76 12.13
N ARG A 75 5.75 3.89 11.57
CA ARG A 75 4.93 5.11 11.53
C ARG A 75 3.59 4.87 10.82
N ALA A 76 3.60 4.11 9.73
CA ALA A 76 2.37 3.76 9.02
C ALA A 76 1.47 2.82 9.84
N LEU A 77 2.04 1.87 10.60
CA LEU A 77 1.32 0.97 11.50
C LEU A 77 0.68 1.71 12.69
N ASP A 78 1.38 2.69 13.26
CA ASP A 78 0.92 3.44 14.43
C ASP A 78 -0.05 4.57 14.09
N THR A 79 -0.10 4.99 12.82
CA THR A 79 -0.94 6.10 12.36
C THR A 79 -2.17 5.57 11.63
N PRO A 80 -3.39 5.69 12.20
CA PRO A 80 -4.63 5.43 11.47
C PRO A 80 -4.70 6.29 10.21
N GLN A 81 -5.14 5.70 9.10
CA GLN A 81 -5.30 6.44 7.86
C GLN A 81 -6.73 6.41 7.40
N PHE A 82 -7.14 7.52 6.79
CA PHE A 82 -8.50 7.73 6.34
C PHE A 82 -8.49 7.79 4.82
N PHE A 83 -9.28 6.92 4.20
CA PHE A 83 -9.51 6.99 2.76
C PHE A 83 -10.71 7.90 2.49
N VAL A 84 -10.45 9.00 1.78
CA VAL A 84 -11.49 9.95 1.35
C VAL A 84 -11.90 9.50 -0.05
N PRO A 85 -13.11 8.93 -0.22
CA PRO A 85 -14.36 9.66 -0.01
C PRO A 85 -15.18 9.30 1.25
N ASP A 86 -15.06 8.08 1.77
CA ASP A 86 -15.99 7.55 2.78
C ASP A 86 -15.62 7.91 4.24
N GLY A 87 -14.44 8.47 4.46
CA GLY A 87 -13.92 8.73 5.81
C GLY A 87 -13.67 7.46 6.61
N LYS A 88 -13.66 6.30 5.96
CA LYS A 88 -13.40 5.00 6.60
C LYS A 88 -11.97 4.97 7.13
N GLU A 89 -11.84 4.69 8.43
CA GLU A 89 -10.56 4.39 9.05
C GLU A 89 -10.04 3.05 8.50
N LEU A 90 -8.83 3.08 7.98
CA LEU A 90 -8.09 1.93 7.49
C LEU A 90 -6.83 1.79 8.34
N LYS A 91 -6.69 0.63 8.97
CA LYS A 91 -5.55 0.30 9.83
C LYS A 91 -4.60 -0.64 9.09
N TRP A 92 -3.33 -0.29 9.11
CA TRP A 92 -2.24 -1.14 8.63
C TRP A 92 -1.95 -2.24 9.66
N CYS A 93 -1.65 -3.45 9.17
CA CYS A 93 -1.21 -4.59 9.97
C CYS A 93 -0.08 -5.38 9.28
#